data_AF-A0AA45MJM1-F1
#
_entry.id   AF-A0AA45MJM1-F1
#
_cell.length_a   1.000
_cell.length_b   1.000
_cell.length_c   1.000
_cell.angle_alpha   90.00
_cell.angle_beta   90.00
_cell.angle_gamma   90.00
#
_symmetry.space_group_name_H-M   'P 1'
#
loop_
_entity.id
_entity.type
_entity.pdbx_description
1 polymer ?
#
loop_
_entity_poly.entity_id
_entity_poly.type
_entity_poly.pdbx_seq_one_letter_code
_entity_poly.pdbx_strand_id
1 'polypeptide(L)'
;MKTSYAILGLCLAISACAQAQSEPTPAEHVFDVIASPKLFTSNWKQAMQQLAPWCKPSTRPEREQIKRGNVECGESVKADSFAMSPETGGNVELVQATFGGAANCAYVKKILTRNFGKPSTVKGECDMAWKLKPASKGGPQRYVNFEASTSDDKVYYTLGVEQGP
;
A
#
# COMPACT_ATOMS: atom_id res chain seq x y z
N MET A 1 59.22 11.30 -43.22
CA MET A 1 58.16 12.22 -43.67
C MET A 1 56.95 11.41 -44.12
N LYS A 2 55.84 11.50 -43.38
CA LYS A 2 54.46 11.34 -43.87
C LYS A 2 53.51 11.69 -42.71
N THR A 3 52.38 12.24 -43.12
CA THR A 3 51.60 13.27 -42.44
C THR A 3 50.50 12.70 -41.56
N SER A 4 50.09 13.52 -40.59
CA SER A 4 48.88 13.56 -39.76
C SER A 4 47.65 12.80 -40.24
N TYR A 5 46.84 12.30 -39.30
CA TYR A 5 45.45 12.76 -39.08
C TYR A 5 45.01 12.49 -37.63
N ALA A 6 44.59 13.56 -36.96
CA ALA A 6 43.87 13.52 -35.71
C ALA A 6 42.44 13.02 -35.95
N ILE A 7 41.92 12.18 -35.05
CA ILE A 7 40.48 12.00 -34.86
C ILE A 7 40.20 12.17 -33.37
N LEU A 8 39.68 13.36 -33.04
CA LEU A 8 38.82 13.56 -31.88
C LEU A 8 37.62 12.60 -32.01
N GLY A 9 37.41 11.77 -31.00
CA GLY A 9 36.27 10.86 -30.92
C GLY A 9 35.69 10.85 -29.51
N LEU A 10 34.94 11.90 -29.22
CA LEU A 10 34.06 12.13 -28.07
C LEU A 10 33.45 10.83 -27.52
N CYS A 11 34.02 10.25 -26.46
CA CYS A 11 33.33 9.20 -25.69
C CYS A 11 32.33 9.88 -24.76
N LEU A 12 31.11 9.94 -25.29
CA LEU A 12 29.85 10.32 -24.67
C LEU A 12 29.76 9.88 -23.22
N ALA A 13 29.26 10.80 -22.39
CA ALA A 13 28.88 10.58 -21.01
C ALA A 13 27.88 9.40 -20.89
N ILE A 14 28.39 8.23 -20.52
CA ILE A 14 27.56 7.10 -20.12
C ILE A 14 27.42 7.15 -18.60
N SER A 15 26.26 7.65 -18.16
CA SER A 15 25.53 7.21 -16.95
C SER A 15 24.62 8.33 -16.45
N ALA A 16 23.83 8.91 -17.34
CA ALA A 16 22.46 9.22 -16.96
C ALA A 16 21.66 7.92 -17.06
N CYS A 17 21.92 6.97 -16.15
CA CYS A 17 20.87 6.05 -15.73
C CYS A 17 19.85 6.92 -15.00
N ALA A 18 19.04 7.65 -15.78
CA ALA A 18 17.77 8.11 -15.31
C ALA A 18 17.06 6.84 -14.83
N GLN A 19 17.05 6.65 -13.52
CA GLN A 19 16.05 5.82 -12.89
C GLN A 19 14.73 6.44 -13.33
N ALA A 20 14.16 5.92 -14.42
CA ALA A 20 12.76 6.05 -14.68
C ALA A 20 12.10 5.38 -13.48
N GLN A 21 11.87 6.15 -12.42
CA GLN A 21 10.88 5.79 -11.42
C GLN A 21 9.58 5.73 -12.22
N SER A 22 9.23 4.53 -12.66
CA SER A 22 7.92 4.26 -13.25
C SER A 22 6.88 4.86 -12.31
N GLU A 23 5.99 5.68 -12.85
CA GLU A 23 4.90 6.25 -12.06
C GLU A 23 4.13 5.10 -11.40
N PRO A 24 3.77 5.22 -10.10
CA PRO A 24 3.00 4.18 -9.43
C PRO A 24 1.70 3.93 -10.19
N THR A 25 1.38 2.66 -10.41
CA THR A 25 0.06 2.27 -10.93
C THR A 25 -1.05 2.72 -9.96
N PRO A 26 -2.31 2.81 -10.41
CA PRO A 26 -3.43 3.16 -9.53
C PRO A 26 -3.55 2.26 -8.29
N ALA A 27 -3.30 0.96 -8.44
CA ALA A 27 -3.29 0.00 -7.35
C ALA A 27 -2.15 0.28 -6.36
N GLU A 28 -0.94 0.52 -6.87
CA GLU A 28 0.22 0.88 -6.05
C GLU A 28 -0.01 2.20 -5.30
N HIS A 29 -0.60 3.21 -5.94
CA HIS A 29 -0.95 4.46 -5.27
C HIS A 29 -1.93 4.26 -4.12
N VAL A 30 -3.03 3.53 -4.35
CA VAL A 30 -3.99 3.20 -3.29
C VAL A 30 -3.31 2.42 -2.16
N PHE A 31 -2.45 1.47 -2.51
CA PHE A 31 -1.70 0.70 -1.52
C PHE A 31 -0.75 1.58 -0.70
N ASP A 32 0.00 2.48 -1.33
CA ASP A 32 0.90 3.43 -0.65
C ASP A 32 0.14 4.31 0.36
N VAL A 33 -1.10 4.73 0.04
CA VAL A 33 -1.96 5.48 0.96
C VAL A 33 -2.36 4.64 2.17
N ILE A 34 -2.89 3.43 1.97
CA ILE A 34 -3.37 2.59 3.09
C ILE A 34 -2.23 1.93 3.88
N ALA A 35 -1.04 1.83 3.30
CA ALA A 35 0.18 1.39 3.96
C ALA A 35 0.88 2.53 4.71
N SER A 36 0.34 3.74 4.70
CA SER A 36 0.95 4.91 5.35
C SER A 36 0.76 4.89 6.87
N PRO A 37 1.81 5.16 7.66
CA PRO A 37 1.67 5.34 9.11
C PRO A 37 0.73 6.49 9.48
N LYS A 38 0.54 7.47 8.58
CA LYS A 38 -0.37 8.61 8.78
C LYS A 38 -1.83 8.19 8.86
N LEU A 39 -2.18 6.99 8.40
CA LEU A 39 -3.54 6.51 8.41
C LEU A 39 -4.08 6.40 9.84
N PHE A 40 -3.27 5.94 10.79
CA PHE A 40 -3.61 5.88 12.22
C PHE A 40 -3.92 7.22 12.88
N THR A 41 -3.57 8.33 12.23
CA THR A 41 -3.82 9.69 12.71
C THR A 41 -4.74 10.48 11.78
N SER A 42 -5.26 9.83 10.72
CA SER A 42 -6.18 10.43 9.77
C SER A 42 -7.60 9.99 10.11
N ASN A 43 -8.57 10.89 10.01
CA ASN A 43 -9.98 10.50 10.03
C ASN A 43 -10.44 10.00 8.64
N TRP A 44 -11.64 9.40 8.59
CA TRP A 44 -12.24 8.89 7.35
C TRP A 44 -12.20 9.89 6.19
N LYS A 45 -12.60 11.14 6.43
CA LYS A 45 -12.63 12.18 5.39
C LYS A 45 -11.24 12.44 4.80
N GLN A 46 -10.21 12.54 5.65
CA GLN A 46 -8.83 12.75 5.22
C GLN A 46 -8.28 11.54 4.45
N ALA A 47 -8.57 10.33 4.91
CA ALA A 47 -8.16 9.11 4.22
C ALA A 47 -8.82 9.03 2.83
N MET A 48 -10.13 9.29 2.74
CA MET A 48 -10.85 9.28 1.46
C MET A 48 -10.35 10.37 0.49
N GLN A 49 -9.94 11.53 0.99
CA GLN A 49 -9.31 12.57 0.16
C GLN A 49 -7.98 12.10 -0.44
N GLN A 50 -7.18 11.32 0.29
CA GLN A 50 -5.92 10.77 -0.22
C GLN A 50 -6.13 9.62 -1.21
N LEU A 51 -7.26 8.91 -1.09
CA LEU A 51 -7.62 7.82 -1.99
C LEU A 51 -8.26 8.31 -3.30
N ALA A 52 -8.75 9.55 -3.36
CA ALA A 52 -9.26 10.15 -4.58
C ALA A 52 -8.14 10.40 -5.62
N PRO A 53 -8.42 10.29 -6.94
CA PRO A 53 -9.71 9.96 -7.55
C PRO A 53 -9.96 8.45 -7.67
N TRP A 54 -9.05 7.61 -7.19
CA TRP A 54 -9.04 6.17 -7.43
C TRP A 54 -10.10 5.42 -6.64
N CYS A 55 -10.40 5.88 -5.42
CA CYS A 55 -11.48 5.35 -4.61
C CYS A 55 -12.37 6.45 -4.04
N LYS A 56 -13.60 6.06 -3.70
CA LYS A 56 -14.66 6.90 -3.16
C LYS A 56 -15.43 6.13 -2.07
N PRO A 57 -16.21 6.81 -1.21
CA PRO A 57 -17.13 6.13 -0.32
C PRO A 57 -18.08 5.25 -1.13
N SER A 58 -18.37 4.06 -0.61
CA SER A 58 -19.24 3.09 -1.26
C SER A 58 -20.67 3.64 -1.34
N THR A 59 -21.25 3.51 -2.53
CA THR A 59 -22.66 3.85 -2.81
C THR A 59 -23.53 2.59 -2.95
N ARG A 60 -22.91 1.41 -2.85
CA ARG A 60 -23.62 0.13 -2.84
C ARG A 60 -24.60 0.02 -1.66
N PRO A 61 -25.65 -0.80 -1.77
CA PRO A 61 -26.50 -1.14 -0.64
C PRO A 61 -25.71 -1.76 0.51
N GLU A 62 -26.12 -1.52 1.77
CA GLU A 62 -25.44 -1.99 2.98
C GLU A 62 -25.09 -3.50 2.94
N ARG A 63 -26.02 -4.33 2.46
CA ARG A 63 -25.79 -5.78 2.31
C ARG A 63 -24.59 -6.12 1.43
N GLU A 64 -24.34 -5.34 0.38
CA GLU A 64 -23.17 -5.50 -0.49
C GLU A 64 -21.92 -4.89 0.15
N GLN A 65 -22.07 -3.83 0.94
CA GLN A 65 -20.95 -3.25 1.70
C GLN A 65 -20.42 -4.21 2.77
N ILE A 66 -21.27 -5.06 3.37
CA ILE A 66 -20.79 -6.12 4.28
C ILE A 66 -19.77 -7.05 3.60
N LYS A 67 -19.94 -7.30 2.31
CA LYS A 67 -19.06 -8.22 1.54
C LYS A 67 -17.89 -7.50 0.89
N ARG A 68 -18.11 -6.30 0.37
CA ARG A 68 -17.14 -5.56 -0.45
C ARG A 68 -16.51 -4.38 0.25
N GLY A 69 -16.97 -4.05 1.44
CA GLY A 69 -16.55 -2.90 2.23
C GLY A 69 -17.23 -1.59 1.85
N ASN A 70 -16.92 -0.57 2.64
CA ASN A 70 -17.45 0.79 2.57
C ASN A 70 -16.61 1.74 1.69
N VAL A 71 -15.57 1.22 1.02
CA VAL A 71 -14.77 1.95 0.01
C VAL A 71 -14.93 1.27 -1.34
N GLU A 72 -15.26 2.06 -2.36
CA GLU A 72 -15.33 1.64 -3.76
C GLU A 72 -14.16 2.21 -4.55
N CYS A 73 -13.40 1.37 -5.23
CA CYS A 73 -12.33 1.80 -6.13
C CYS A 73 -12.68 1.53 -7.60
N GLY A 74 -12.08 2.30 -8.51
CA GLY A 74 -12.15 2.03 -9.94
C GLY A 74 -11.50 0.69 -10.31
N GLU A 75 -11.90 0.11 -11.45
CA GLU A 75 -11.42 -1.20 -11.90
C GLU A 75 -9.88 -1.29 -12.02
N SER A 76 -9.22 -0.19 -12.36
CA SER A 76 -7.77 -0.10 -12.46
C SER A 76 -7.02 -0.33 -11.13
N VAL A 77 -7.71 -0.18 -10.00
CA VAL A 77 -7.17 -0.46 -8.66
C VAL A 77 -7.23 -1.96 -8.34
N LYS A 78 -8.14 -2.71 -8.98
CA LYS A 78 -8.39 -4.14 -8.74
C LYS A 78 -8.67 -4.47 -7.26
N ALA A 79 -9.34 -3.59 -6.53
CA ALA A 79 -9.80 -3.87 -5.16
C ALA A 79 -11.08 -4.70 -5.19
N ASP A 80 -11.03 -5.92 -4.64
CA ASP A 80 -12.18 -6.82 -4.54
C ASP A 80 -13.07 -6.47 -3.34
N SER A 81 -12.43 -6.20 -2.20
CA SER A 81 -13.05 -5.69 -0.99
C SER A 81 -12.16 -4.61 -0.38
N PHE A 82 -12.77 -3.56 0.17
CA PHE A 82 -12.05 -2.51 0.87
C PHE A 82 -12.97 -1.86 1.91
N ALA A 83 -12.70 -2.17 3.17
CA ALA A 83 -13.35 -1.58 4.33
C ALA A 83 -12.36 -0.75 5.14
N MET A 84 -12.84 0.36 5.70
CA MET A 84 -12.08 1.19 6.63
C MET A 84 -13.01 1.70 7.74
N SER A 85 -12.54 1.72 8.98
CA SER A 85 -13.37 2.17 10.11
C SER A 85 -12.53 2.92 11.15
N PRO A 86 -13.16 3.78 11.96
CA PRO A 86 -14.55 4.26 11.88
C PRO A 86 -14.82 5.20 10.68
N GLU A 87 -16.04 5.19 10.14
CA GLU A 87 -16.50 6.13 9.09
C GLU A 87 -16.81 7.53 9.64
N THR A 88 -17.23 7.58 10.90
CA THR A 88 -17.62 8.82 11.58
C THR A 88 -16.94 8.92 12.94
N GLY A 89 -16.33 10.07 13.21
CA GLY A 89 -15.59 10.30 14.45
C GLY A 89 -14.26 9.55 14.49
N GLY A 90 -13.36 9.98 15.37
CA GLY A 90 -12.07 9.32 15.59
C GLY A 90 -11.10 9.34 14.40
N ASN A 91 -9.97 8.67 14.60
CA ASN A 91 -9.01 8.34 13.55
C ASN A 91 -9.29 6.94 13.03
N VAL A 92 -8.79 6.61 11.84
CA VAL A 92 -8.88 5.26 11.29
C VAL A 92 -8.19 4.26 12.23
N GLU A 93 -8.95 3.26 12.63
CA GLU A 93 -8.53 2.19 13.53
C GLU A 93 -8.41 0.85 12.82
N LEU A 94 -9.08 0.67 11.68
CA LEU A 94 -9.01 -0.55 10.89
C LEU A 94 -9.10 -0.23 9.40
N VAL A 95 -8.27 -0.90 8.62
CA VAL A 95 -8.39 -1.06 7.17
C VAL A 95 -8.27 -2.54 6.86
N GLN A 96 -9.22 -3.06 6.08
CA GLN A 96 -9.18 -4.39 5.51
C GLN A 96 -9.41 -4.27 4.01
N ALA A 97 -8.43 -4.71 3.22
CA ALA A 97 -8.52 -4.62 1.78
C ALA A 97 -8.02 -5.90 1.12
N THR A 98 -8.64 -6.26 0.01
CA THR A 98 -8.20 -7.35 -0.86
C THR A 98 -8.01 -6.81 -2.25
N PHE A 99 -6.85 -7.06 -2.85
CA PHE A 99 -6.50 -6.64 -4.21
C PHE A 99 -6.20 -7.85 -5.08
N GLY A 100 -6.55 -7.78 -6.36
CA GLY A 100 -6.10 -8.77 -7.34
C GLY A 100 -4.60 -8.64 -7.67
N GLY A 101 -3.96 -9.77 -7.98
CA GLY A 101 -2.58 -9.86 -8.41
C GLY A 101 -1.61 -10.21 -7.29
N ALA A 102 -1.45 -11.50 -6.99
CA ALA A 102 -0.48 -12.00 -6.01
C ALA A 102 0.98 -11.66 -6.39
N ALA A 103 1.23 -11.41 -7.68
CA ALA A 103 2.51 -10.90 -8.20
C ALA A 103 2.94 -9.56 -7.56
N ASN A 104 2.01 -8.80 -6.96
CA ASN A 104 2.32 -7.56 -6.25
C ASN A 104 3.00 -7.77 -4.89
N CYS A 105 3.19 -9.01 -4.44
CA CYS A 105 3.83 -9.33 -3.17
C CYS A 105 5.16 -8.58 -2.95
N ALA A 106 6.06 -8.57 -3.93
CA ALA A 106 7.36 -7.92 -3.80
C ALA A 106 7.23 -6.41 -3.58
N TYR A 107 6.30 -5.77 -4.28
CA TYR A 107 5.97 -4.36 -4.10
C TYR A 107 5.40 -4.12 -2.71
N VAL A 108 4.37 -4.86 -2.31
CA VAL A 108 3.70 -4.73 -1.00
C VAL A 108 4.71 -4.88 0.14
N LYS A 109 5.52 -5.93 0.11
CA LYS A 109 6.59 -6.18 1.09
C LYS A 109 7.57 -5.01 1.17
N LYS A 110 7.98 -4.45 0.02
CA LYS A 110 8.87 -3.29 -0.05
C LYS A 110 8.26 -2.07 0.63
N ILE A 111 6.99 -1.75 0.33
CA ILE A 111 6.29 -0.60 0.90
C ILE A 111 6.12 -0.75 2.41
N LEU A 112 5.66 -1.92 2.88
CA LEU A 112 5.48 -2.16 4.30
C LEU A 112 6.80 -2.15 5.07
N THR A 113 7.86 -2.72 4.51
CA THR A 113 9.19 -2.66 5.13
C THR A 113 9.73 -1.24 5.20
N ARG A 114 9.50 -0.43 4.16
CA ARG A 114 9.87 1.00 4.14
C ARG A 114 9.12 1.78 5.23
N ASN A 115 7.82 1.54 5.38
CA ASN A 115 6.95 2.34 6.25
C ASN A 115 6.99 1.88 7.71
N PHE A 116 7.21 0.59 7.96
CA PHE A 116 7.06 -0.03 9.29
C PHE A 116 8.31 -0.78 9.78
N GLY A 117 9.37 -0.86 8.98
CA GLY A 117 10.59 -1.57 9.32
C GLY A 117 10.47 -3.08 9.15
N LYS A 118 11.23 -3.85 9.94
CA LYS A 118 11.24 -5.32 9.82
C LYS A 118 9.94 -5.93 10.36
N PRO A 119 9.37 -6.95 9.68
CA PRO A 119 8.20 -7.66 10.18
C PRO A 119 8.50 -8.33 11.52
N SER A 120 7.49 -8.40 12.38
CA SER A 120 7.54 -9.14 13.65
C SER A 120 7.33 -10.64 13.45
N THR A 121 6.66 -11.03 12.36
CA THR A 121 6.40 -12.43 12.01
C THR A 121 6.48 -12.60 10.50
N VAL A 122 7.14 -13.68 10.06
CA VAL A 122 7.25 -14.09 8.66
C VAL A 122 6.84 -15.55 8.59
N LYS A 123 5.72 -15.86 7.92
CA LYS A 123 5.21 -17.23 7.75
C LYS A 123 5.52 -17.79 6.36
N GLY A 124 5.73 -16.90 5.39
CA GLY A 124 6.13 -17.22 4.03
C GLY A 124 6.75 -16.02 3.34
N GLU A 125 7.12 -16.16 2.07
CA GLU A 125 7.72 -15.06 1.30
C GLU A 125 6.78 -13.84 1.20
N CYS A 126 5.47 -14.11 1.15
CA CYS A 126 4.39 -13.14 0.96
C CYS A 126 3.34 -13.19 2.08
N ASP A 127 3.68 -13.71 3.26
CA ASP A 127 2.83 -13.71 4.45
C ASP A 127 3.63 -13.16 5.63
N MET A 128 3.32 -11.92 6.01
CA MET A 128 4.07 -11.16 7.00
C MET A 128 3.17 -10.30 7.87
N ALA A 129 3.57 -10.14 9.13
CA ALA A 129 2.91 -9.26 10.07
C ALA A 129 3.90 -8.38 10.83
N TRP A 130 3.46 -7.17 11.16
CA TRP A 130 4.16 -6.17 11.95
C TRP A 130 3.33 -5.88 13.20
N LYS A 131 3.98 -5.93 14.36
CA LYS A 131 3.48 -5.33 15.60
C LYS A 131 4.12 -3.95 15.73
N LEU A 132 3.27 -2.93 15.83
CA LEU A 132 3.64 -1.54 15.85
C LEU A 132 3.36 -0.95 17.22
N LYS A 133 4.29 -0.12 17.70
CA LYS A 133 4.11 0.59 18.96
C LYS A 133 2.81 1.41 18.93
N PRO A 134 2.15 1.63 20.09
CA PRO A 134 1.03 2.55 20.19
C PRO A 134 1.36 3.96 19.68
N ALA A 135 0.35 4.70 19.23
CA ALA A 135 0.52 6.10 18.81
C ALA A 135 0.79 7.04 20.01
N SER A 136 0.29 6.69 21.19
CA SER A 136 0.48 7.43 22.45
C SER A 136 0.89 6.47 23.57
N LYS A 137 1.57 6.99 24.60
CA LYS A 137 2.00 6.18 25.75
C LYS A 137 0.78 5.57 26.45
N GLY A 138 0.76 4.25 26.58
CA GLY A 138 -0.36 3.51 27.18
C GLY A 138 -1.55 3.26 26.24
N GLY A 139 -1.47 3.70 24.98
CA GLY A 139 -2.49 3.41 23.98
C GLY A 139 -2.45 1.95 23.50
N PRO A 140 -3.47 1.52 22.73
CA PRO A 140 -3.53 0.18 22.16
C PRO A 140 -2.38 -0.07 21.18
N GLN A 141 -1.95 -1.33 21.08
CA GLN A 141 -1.00 -1.75 20.06
C GLN A 141 -1.60 -1.58 18.67
N ARG A 142 -0.74 -1.47 17.67
CA ARG A 142 -1.13 -1.37 16.28
C ARG A 142 -0.52 -2.55 15.52
N TYR A 143 -1.14 -2.95 14.43
CA TYR A 143 -0.66 -4.04 13.63
C TYR A 143 -0.87 -3.77 12.14
N VAL A 144 -0.02 -4.40 11.35
CA VAL A 144 -0.18 -4.49 9.91
C VAL A 144 0.11 -5.92 9.51
N ASN A 145 -0.66 -6.49 8.60
CA ASN A 145 -0.36 -7.77 7.99
C ASN A 145 -0.73 -7.75 6.51
N PHE A 146 -0.04 -8.59 5.75
CA PHE A 146 -0.48 -8.94 4.42
C PHE A 146 -0.19 -10.40 4.12
N GLU A 147 -1.01 -10.97 3.23
CA GLU A 147 -0.83 -12.28 2.65
C GLU A 147 -1.08 -12.19 1.13
N ALA A 148 -0.15 -12.65 0.30
CA ALA A 148 -0.42 -12.87 -1.11
C ALA A 148 -0.61 -14.36 -1.38
N SER A 149 -1.79 -14.73 -1.89
CA SER A 149 -2.13 -16.11 -2.24
C SER A 149 -2.17 -16.26 -3.76
N THR A 150 -1.38 -17.18 -4.27
CA THR A 150 -1.36 -17.53 -5.70
C THR A 150 -2.56 -18.39 -6.10
N SER A 151 -3.25 -19.02 -5.14
CA SER A 151 -4.37 -19.92 -5.41
C SER A 151 -5.63 -19.19 -5.91
N ASP A 152 -5.82 -17.97 -5.45
CA ASP A 152 -6.94 -17.08 -5.79
C ASP A 152 -6.48 -15.76 -6.42
N ASP A 153 -5.17 -15.63 -6.68
CA ASP A 153 -4.50 -14.46 -7.23
C ASP A 153 -4.81 -13.16 -6.46
N LYS A 154 -4.72 -13.21 -5.13
CA LYS A 154 -5.06 -12.05 -4.28
C LYS A 154 -3.93 -11.64 -3.34
N VAL A 155 -3.98 -10.37 -2.96
CA VAL A 155 -3.29 -9.80 -1.81
C VAL A 155 -4.33 -9.39 -0.78
N TYR A 156 -4.29 -10.03 0.38
CA TYR A 156 -5.02 -9.68 1.57
C TYR A 156 -4.19 -8.70 2.40
N TYR A 157 -4.78 -7.60 2.82
CA TYR A 157 -4.10 -6.58 3.61
C TYR A 157 -4.97 -6.15 4.79
N THR A 158 -4.35 -6.07 5.96
CA THR A 158 -4.98 -5.47 7.14
C THR A 158 -4.03 -4.49 7.81
N LEU A 159 -4.55 -3.33 8.19
CA LEU A 159 -3.95 -2.41 9.13
C LEU A 159 -4.94 -2.19 10.25
N GLY A 160 -4.51 -2.31 11.50
CA GLY A 160 -5.45 -2.22 12.61
C GLY A 160 -4.85 -1.77 13.92
N VAL A 161 -5.74 -1.41 14.84
CA VAL A 161 -5.46 -1.19 16.25
C VAL A 161 -5.94 -2.45 17.00
N GLU A 162 -5.10 -3.03 17.86
CA GLU A 162 -5.51 -4.13 18.73
C GLU A 162 -6.58 -3.60 19.68
N GLN A 163 -7.79 -4.18 19.62
CA GLN A 163 -8.78 -3.90 20.64
C GLN A 163 -8.30 -4.52 21.95
N GLY A 164 -8.37 -3.74 23.04
CA GLY A 164 -7.97 -4.21 24.36
C GLY A 164 -8.75 -5.47 24.79
N PRO A 165 -8.28 -6.17 25.83
CA PRO A 165 -9.06 -7.26 26.44
C PRO A 165 -10.43 -6.80 26.93
#